data_AF-A0A1Z1FBI8-F1
#
_entry.id   AF-A0A1Z1FBI8-F1
#
_cell.length_a   1.000
_cell.length_b   1.000
_cell.length_c   1.000
_cell.angle_alpha   90.00
_cell.angle_beta   90.00
_cell.angle_gamma   90.00
#
_symmetry.space_group_name_H-M   'P 1'
#
loop_
_entity.id
_entity.type
_entity.pdbx_description
1 polymer ?
#
loop_
_entity_poly.entity_id
_entity_poly.type
_entity_poly.pdbx_seq_one_letter_code
_entity_poly.pdbx_strand_id
1 'polypeptide(L)'
;MTSQIPRFLQRLHRDQRGATVIEFAILGPALIAMLLGVMQVGLYMQAQNALSSVAGDMSRYMSVEYQKDNEISNTQLENLAYTRAISAPYLLNGSRVGTTAINASAQPIANVREIELTLTYQVPNVMAFATMGPMELSYTKSIFVTIT
;
A
#
# COMPACT_ATOMS: atom_id res chain seq x y z
N MET A 1 8.49 21.27 -66.29
CA MET A 1 7.57 20.93 -65.17
C MET A 1 8.36 21.02 -63.87
N THR A 2 8.41 22.20 -63.26
CA THR A 2 9.18 22.47 -62.04
C THR A 2 8.28 22.29 -60.82
N SER A 3 8.53 21.22 -60.07
CA SER A 3 7.86 20.88 -58.82
C SER A 3 8.15 21.95 -57.75
N GLN A 4 7.15 22.76 -57.44
CA GLN A 4 7.17 23.72 -56.33
C GLN A 4 6.95 22.94 -55.03
N ILE A 5 8.03 22.41 -54.45
CA ILE A 5 7.99 21.88 -53.07
C ILE A 5 7.51 23.05 -52.17
N PRO A 6 6.37 22.90 -51.48
CA PRO A 6 5.72 24.03 -50.85
C PRO A 6 6.60 24.58 -49.73
N ARG A 7 6.89 25.89 -49.79
CA ARG A 7 7.68 26.68 -48.82
C ARG A 7 7.31 26.43 -47.34
N PHE A 8 6.14 25.86 -47.09
CA PHE A 8 5.67 25.40 -45.79
C PHE A 8 6.57 24.32 -45.17
N LEU A 9 7.04 23.34 -45.95
CA LEU A 9 7.96 22.30 -45.48
C LEU A 9 9.35 22.86 -45.14
N GLN A 10 9.85 23.83 -45.91
CA GLN A 10 11.10 24.53 -45.59
C GLN A 10 10.99 25.41 -44.33
N ARG A 11 9.81 25.99 -44.05
CA ARG A 11 9.55 26.73 -42.81
C ARG A 11 9.51 25.81 -41.60
N LEU A 12 8.83 24.66 -41.68
CA LEU A 12 8.83 23.66 -40.60
C LEU A 12 10.25 23.15 -40.29
N HIS A 13 11.05 22.87 -41.31
CA HIS A 13 12.42 22.37 -41.14
C HIS A 13 13.37 23.40 -40.51
N ARG A 14 13.07 24.69 -40.61
CA ARG A 14 13.90 25.79 -40.10
C ARG A 14 13.43 26.30 -38.72
N ASP A 15 12.32 25.76 -38.21
CA ASP A 15 11.73 26.18 -36.95
C ASP A 15 12.23 25.32 -35.78
N GLN A 16 13.34 25.74 -35.16
CA GLN A 16 13.94 25.05 -34.01
C GLN A 16 13.06 25.08 -32.76
N ARG A 17 12.09 26.01 -32.66
CA ARG A 17 11.15 26.07 -31.54
C ARG A 17 10.13 24.93 -31.58
N GLY A 18 9.74 24.49 -32.78
CA GLY A 18 8.83 23.34 -32.96
C GLY A 18 9.49 22.00 -32.59
N ALA A 19 10.80 21.87 -32.82
CA ALA A 19 11.55 20.66 -32.49
C ALA A 19 11.53 20.37 -30.97
N THR A 20 11.71 21.38 -30.12
CA THR A 20 11.65 21.23 -28.65
C THR A 20 10.27 20.77 -28.17
N VAL A 21 9.19 21.24 -28.80
CA VAL A 21 7.82 20.81 -28.44
C VAL A 21 7.60 19.34 -28.78
N ILE A 22 8.11 18.88 -29.92
CA ILE A 22 8.02 17.47 -30.34
C ILE A 22 8.85 16.57 -29.42
N GLU A 23 10.06 16.99 -29.06
CA GLU A 23 10.93 16.25 -28.14
C GLU A 23 10.27 16.11 -26.76
N PHE A 24 9.67 17.19 -26.24
CA PHE A 24 8.91 17.15 -24.98
C PHE A 24 7.64 16.29 -25.09
N ALA A 25 6.95 16.30 -26.23
CA ALA A 25 5.77 15.46 -26.43
C ALA A 25 6.08 13.95 -26.35
N ILE A 26 7.33 13.55 -26.63
CA ILE A 26 7.78 12.16 -26.53
C ILE A 26 8.35 11.87 -25.13
N LEU A 27 9.25 12.73 -24.62
CA LEU A 27 9.94 12.50 -23.34
C LEU A 27 9.07 12.83 -22.11
N GLY A 28 8.22 13.84 -22.21
CA GLY A 28 7.38 14.33 -21.12
C GLY A 28 6.46 13.24 -20.53
N PRO A 29 5.69 12.51 -21.35
CA PRO A 29 4.86 11.41 -20.87
C PRO A 29 5.67 10.30 -20.18
N ALA A 30 6.85 9.97 -20.70
CA ALA A 30 7.73 8.96 -20.10
C ALA A 30 8.25 9.42 -18.72
N LEU A 31 8.67 10.68 -18.60
CA LEU A 31 9.07 11.27 -17.32
C LEU A 31 7.94 11.28 -16.29
N ILE A 32 6.74 11.68 -16.69
CA ILE A 32 5.56 11.68 -15.82
C ILE A 32 5.24 10.25 -15.37
N ALA A 33 5.28 9.28 -16.29
CA ALA A 33 5.05 7.88 -15.95
C ALA A 33 6.08 7.36 -14.92
N MET A 34 7.36 7.71 -15.07
CA MET A 34 8.39 7.35 -14.09
C MET A 34 8.15 7.99 -12.72
N LEU A 35 7.77 9.27 -12.67
CA LEU A 35 7.45 9.95 -11.40
C LEU A 35 6.26 9.30 -10.69
N LEU A 36 5.21 8.96 -11.43
CA LEU A 36 4.04 8.26 -10.90
C LEU A 36 4.40 6.84 -10.44
N GLY A 37 5.30 6.16 -11.14
CA GLY A 37 5.83 4.85 -10.74
C GLY A 37 6.58 4.89 -9.41
N VAL A 38 7.48 5.86 -9.23
CA VAL A 38 8.19 6.06 -7.95
C VAL A 38 7.19 6.37 -6.82
N MET A 39 6.22 7.24 -7.08
CA MET A 39 5.16 7.55 -6.11
C MET A 39 4.34 6.32 -5.73
N GLN A 40 3.99 5.47 -6.70
CA GLN A 40 3.25 4.23 -6.47
C GLN A 40 4.01 3.28 -5.52
N VAL A 41 5.33 3.15 -5.72
CA VAL A 41 6.18 2.34 -4.83
C VAL A 41 6.26 2.96 -3.42
N GLY A 42 6.35 4.29 -3.33
CA GLY A 42 6.31 4.99 -2.04
C GLY A 42 5.03 4.71 -1.25
N LEU A 43 3.87 4.77 -1.90
CA LEU A 43 2.57 4.43 -1.28
C LEU A 43 2.50 2.96 -0.84
N TYR A 44 3.05 2.05 -1.65
CA TYR A 44 3.13 0.64 -1.30
C TYR A 44 3.99 0.41 -0.06
N MET A 45 5.19 0.99 -0.02
CA MET A 45 6.10 0.84 1.12
C MET A 45 5.54 1.49 2.39
N GLN A 46 4.89 2.65 2.27
CA GLN A 46 4.20 3.29 3.39
C GLN A 46 3.14 2.35 3.98
N ALA A 47 2.27 1.79 3.14
CA ALA A 47 1.22 0.87 3.58
C ALA A 47 1.80 -0.40 4.21
N GLN A 48 2.83 -1.00 3.60
CA GLN A 48 3.50 -2.19 4.15
C GLN A 48 4.07 -1.93 5.54
N ASN A 49 4.75 -0.78 5.72
CA ASN A 49 5.29 -0.39 7.02
C ASN A 49 4.19 -0.15 8.05
N ALA A 50 3.10 0.53 7.65
CA ALA A 50 1.96 0.76 8.53
C ALA A 50 1.33 -0.56 9.01
N LEU A 51 1.09 -1.53 8.12
CA LEU A 51 0.55 -2.84 8.50
C LEU A 51 1.46 -3.58 9.49
N SER A 52 2.77 -3.61 9.20
CA SER A 52 3.76 -4.25 10.08
C SER A 52 3.81 -3.59 11.46
N SER A 53 3.79 -2.25 11.52
CA SER A 53 3.78 -1.52 12.79
C SER A 53 2.49 -1.71 13.58
N VAL A 54 1.31 -1.71 12.94
CA VAL A 54 0.03 -2.00 13.60
C VAL A 54 0.04 -3.40 14.21
N ALA A 55 0.46 -4.42 13.47
CA ALA A 55 0.59 -5.78 13.99
C ALA A 55 1.64 -5.85 15.12
N GLY A 56 2.71 -5.04 15.03
CA GLY A 56 3.66 -4.71 16.08
C GLY A 56 2.97 -4.32 17.39
N ASP A 57 2.18 -3.26 17.33
CA ASP A 57 1.51 -2.66 18.47
C ASP A 57 0.44 -3.58 19.06
N MET A 58 -0.32 -4.29 18.22
CA MET A 58 -1.35 -5.23 18.66
C MET A 58 -0.76 -6.41 19.41
N SER A 59 0.36 -6.96 18.94
CA SER A 59 1.07 -8.02 19.67
C SER A 59 1.50 -7.57 21.06
N ARG A 60 2.05 -6.35 21.18
CA ARG A 60 2.45 -5.80 22.49
C ARG A 60 1.24 -5.54 23.39
N TYR A 61 0.16 -4.98 22.82
CA TYR A 61 -1.08 -4.73 23.53
C TYR A 61 -1.68 -6.02 24.09
N MET A 62 -1.79 -7.06 23.27
CA MET A 62 -2.29 -8.37 23.67
C MET A 62 -1.45 -8.99 24.78
N SER A 63 -0.11 -8.96 24.68
CA SER A 63 0.75 -9.48 25.75
C SER A 63 0.52 -8.75 27.09
N VAL A 64 0.30 -7.44 27.07
CA VAL A 64 0.05 -6.66 28.29
C VAL A 64 -1.32 -6.93 28.87
N GLU A 65 -2.37 -7.01 28.05
CA GLU A 65 -3.73 -7.24 28.55
C GLU A 65 -3.89 -8.65 29.16
N TYR A 66 -3.29 -9.67 28.54
CA TYR A 66 -3.30 -11.03 29.09
C TYR A 66 -2.49 -11.16 30.38
N GLN A 67 -1.45 -10.37 30.58
CA GLN A 67 -0.72 -10.31 31.86
C GLN A 67 -1.54 -9.67 32.99
N LYS A 68 -2.61 -8.92 32.66
CA LYS A 68 -3.53 -8.33 33.63
C LYS A 68 -4.79 -9.18 33.83
N ASP A 69 -4.77 -10.43 33.38
CA ASP A 69 -5.94 -11.32 33.35
C ASP A 69 -7.13 -10.75 32.55
N ASN A 70 -6.86 -9.87 31.56
CA ASN A 70 -7.87 -9.34 30.65
C ASN A 70 -7.79 -10.05 29.30
N GLU A 71 -8.60 -11.08 29.12
CA GLU A 71 -8.67 -11.84 27.88
C GLU A 71 -9.42 -11.09 26.78
N ILE A 72 -8.67 -10.53 25.84
CA ILE A 72 -9.22 -9.87 24.64
C ILE A 72 -9.66 -10.94 23.63
N SER A 73 -10.89 -10.82 23.12
CA SER A 73 -11.42 -11.69 22.07
C SER A 73 -10.85 -11.36 20.69
N ASN A 74 -10.93 -12.30 19.74
CA ASN A 74 -10.49 -12.08 18.36
C ASN A 74 -11.23 -10.91 17.69
N THR A 75 -12.54 -10.79 17.91
CA THR A 75 -13.33 -9.68 17.34
C THR A 75 -12.96 -8.33 17.95
N GLN A 76 -12.60 -8.29 19.23
CA GLN A 76 -12.07 -7.08 19.85
C GLN A 76 -10.69 -6.71 19.29
N LEU A 77 -9.82 -7.71 19.10
CA LEU A 77 -8.51 -7.52 18.49
C LEU A 77 -8.62 -6.99 17.05
N GLU A 78 -9.52 -7.52 16.24
CA GLU A 78 -9.82 -7.03 14.88
C GLU A 78 -10.23 -5.56 14.90
N ASN A 79 -11.22 -5.21 15.73
CA ASN A 79 -11.71 -3.83 15.84
C ASN A 79 -10.63 -2.85 16.32
N LEU A 80 -9.80 -3.27 17.28
CA LEU A 80 -8.68 -2.47 17.77
C LEU A 80 -7.61 -2.29 16.69
N ALA A 81 -7.25 -3.36 15.98
CA ALA A 81 -6.30 -3.32 14.88
C ALA A 81 -6.79 -2.41 13.75
N TYR A 82 -8.07 -2.52 13.38
CA TYR A 82 -8.71 -1.66 12.40
C TYR A 82 -8.66 -0.19 12.83
N THR A 83 -9.07 0.10 14.06
CA THR A 83 -9.07 1.46 14.62
C THR A 83 -7.66 2.04 14.64
N ARG A 84 -6.65 1.24 15.00
CA ARG A 84 -5.24 1.65 14.97
C ARG A 84 -4.76 1.94 13.55
N ALA A 85 -5.11 1.11 12.59
CA ALA A 85 -4.71 1.28 11.19
C ALA A 85 -5.22 2.60 10.59
N ILE A 86 -6.46 3.00 10.90
CA ILE A 86 -7.08 4.20 10.34
C ILE A 86 -6.77 5.49 11.13
N SER A 87 -6.31 5.37 12.37
CA SER A 87 -6.00 6.50 13.24
C SER A 87 -4.54 6.94 13.12
N ALA A 88 -4.20 8.08 13.71
CA ALA A 88 -2.80 8.48 13.86
C ALA A 88 -2.02 7.41 14.66
N PRO A 89 -0.79 7.07 14.26
CA PRO A 89 0.03 7.72 13.23
C PRO A 89 -0.11 7.15 11.80
N TYR A 90 -0.88 6.07 11.60
CA TYR A 90 -0.85 5.28 10.37
C TYR A 90 -1.80 5.77 9.27
N LEU A 91 -2.96 6.34 9.66
CA LEU A 91 -3.88 7.07 8.77
C LEU A 91 -4.24 6.33 7.45
N LEU A 92 -4.37 5.00 7.51
CA LEU A 92 -4.79 4.21 6.35
C LEU A 92 -6.26 4.49 6.01
N ASN A 93 -6.62 4.33 4.73
CA ASN A 93 -8.01 4.50 4.31
C ASN A 93 -8.86 3.30 4.80
N GLY A 94 -9.78 3.56 5.73
CA GLY A 94 -10.59 2.53 6.38
C GLY A 94 -11.48 1.70 5.45
N SER A 95 -11.86 2.21 4.28
CA SER A 95 -12.63 1.42 3.30
C SER A 95 -11.79 0.36 2.58
N ARG A 96 -10.47 0.37 2.81
CA ARG A 96 -9.49 -0.45 2.08
C ARG A 96 -8.63 -1.29 3.00
N VAL A 97 -8.91 -1.24 4.31
CA VAL A 97 -8.27 -2.06 5.34
C VAL A 97 -9.16 -3.25 5.66
N GLY A 98 -8.60 -4.45 5.68
CA GLY A 98 -9.21 -5.64 6.25
C GLY A 98 -8.41 -6.13 7.46
N THR A 99 -9.10 -6.67 8.46
CA THR A 99 -8.48 -7.23 9.66
C THR A 99 -9.18 -8.52 10.03
N THR A 100 -8.40 -9.58 10.23
CA THR A 100 -8.91 -10.88 10.63
C THR A 100 -8.01 -11.47 11.72
N ALA A 101 -8.59 -11.94 12.81
CA ALA A 101 -7.89 -12.62 13.89
C ALA A 101 -8.47 -14.03 14.09
N ILE A 102 -7.64 -15.06 13.93
CA ILE A 102 -8.04 -16.45 14.14
C ILE A 102 -7.16 -17.09 15.20
N ASN A 103 -7.75 -17.98 16.00
CA ASN A 103 -6.94 -18.84 16.86
C ASN A 103 -6.25 -19.88 15.96
N ALA A 104 -4.96 -20.11 16.18
CA ALA A 104 -4.24 -21.14 15.45
C ALA A 104 -4.89 -22.51 15.68
N SER A 105 -4.95 -23.31 14.61
CA SER A 105 -5.58 -24.64 14.63
C SER A 105 -4.86 -25.63 15.55
N ALA A 106 -3.57 -25.42 15.79
CA ALA A 106 -2.75 -26.16 16.74
C ALA A 106 -2.15 -25.20 17.77
N GLN A 107 -2.13 -25.62 19.04
CA GLN A 107 -1.58 -24.86 20.16
C GLN A 107 -0.37 -25.63 20.70
N PRO A 108 0.85 -25.30 20.24
CA PRO A 108 2.02 -26.14 20.47
C PRO A 108 2.55 -26.10 21.91
N ILE A 109 2.14 -25.11 22.69
CA ILE A 109 2.64 -24.86 24.05
C ILE A 109 1.45 -24.90 25.02
N ALA A 110 1.58 -25.70 26.08
CA ALA A 110 0.57 -25.76 27.13
C ALA A 110 0.42 -24.39 27.81
N ASN A 111 -0.82 -24.00 28.12
CA ASN A 111 -1.16 -22.71 28.73
C ASN A 111 -0.73 -21.48 27.92
N VAL A 112 -0.53 -21.63 26.61
CA VAL A 112 -0.31 -20.53 25.67
C VAL A 112 -1.30 -20.66 24.51
N ARG A 113 -1.86 -19.53 24.11
CA ARG A 113 -2.74 -19.39 22.96
C ARG A 113 -2.02 -18.60 21.87
N GLU A 114 -1.92 -19.18 20.69
CA GLU A 114 -1.47 -18.53 19.45
C GLU A 114 -2.68 -18.00 18.69
N ILE A 115 -2.62 -16.71 18.37
CA ILE A 115 -3.61 -15.96 17.58
C ILE A 115 -2.89 -15.39 16.36
N GLU A 116 -3.38 -15.72 15.17
CA GLU A 116 -2.89 -15.16 13.91
C GLU A 116 -3.69 -13.91 13.56
N LEU A 117 -3.02 -12.75 13.58
CA LEU A 117 -3.59 -11.49 13.11
C LEU A 117 -3.15 -11.25 11.67
N THR A 118 -4.12 -11.24 10.75
CA THR A 118 -3.92 -10.88 9.35
C THR A 118 -4.50 -9.51 9.06
N LEU A 119 -3.67 -8.62 8.52
CA LEU A 119 -4.05 -7.30 8.07
C LEU A 119 -3.92 -7.23 6.55
N THR A 120 -4.96 -6.76 5.87
CA THR A 120 -4.94 -6.53 4.43
C THR A 120 -5.13 -5.05 4.12
N TYR A 121 -4.49 -4.59 3.04
CA TYR A 121 -4.69 -3.24 2.54
C TYR A 121 -4.64 -3.18 1.02
N GLN A 122 -5.65 -2.56 0.41
CA GLN A 122 -5.60 -2.27 -1.01
C GLN A 122 -4.89 -0.93 -1.22
N VAL A 123 -3.73 -0.94 -1.89
CA VAL A 123 -2.95 0.27 -2.17
C VAL A 123 -3.61 1.05 -3.31
N PRO A 124 -3.71 2.40 -3.25
CA PRO A 124 -4.31 3.17 -4.34
C PRO A 124 -3.46 3.04 -5.60
N ASN A 125 -4.10 2.88 -6.76
CA ASN A 125 -3.40 2.92 -8.04
C ASN A 125 -3.38 4.36 -8.56
N VAL A 126 -2.19 4.97 -8.62
CA VAL A 126 -1.98 6.32 -9.16
C VAL A 126 -1.59 6.32 -10.64
N MET A 127 -1.32 5.15 -11.20
CA MET A 127 -1.03 4.92 -12.62
C MET A 127 -2.27 4.35 -13.33
N ALA A 128 -3.43 5.00 -13.22
CA ALA A 128 -4.67 4.49 -13.84
C ALA A 128 -4.60 4.31 -15.37
N PHE A 129 -3.65 4.97 -16.04
CA PHE A 129 -3.37 4.82 -17.48
C PHE A 129 -2.60 3.54 -17.83
N ALA A 130 -1.84 2.99 -16.87
CA ALA A 130 -1.28 1.66 -16.96
C ALA A 130 -2.34 0.74 -16.37
N THR A 131 -2.82 -0.24 -17.13
CA THR A 131 -3.91 -1.17 -16.74
C THR A 131 -3.49 -2.14 -15.63
N MET A 132 -2.95 -1.62 -14.53
CA MET A 132 -2.56 -2.36 -13.34
C MET A 132 -3.77 -2.38 -12.40
N GLY A 133 -4.19 -3.56 -11.97
CA GLY A 133 -5.23 -3.70 -10.96
C GLY A 133 -4.82 -3.08 -9.62
N PRO A 134 -5.76 -2.87 -8.68
CA PRO A 134 -5.40 -2.51 -7.31
C PRO A 134 -4.45 -3.57 -6.73
N MET A 135 -3.33 -3.12 -6.17
CA MET A 135 -2.38 -4.00 -5.50
C MET A 135 -2.88 -4.28 -4.08
N GLU A 136 -3.05 -5.56 -3.75
CA GLU A 136 -3.43 -5.98 -2.41
C GLU A 136 -2.19 -6.37 -1.61
N LEU A 137 -2.06 -5.77 -0.43
CA LEU A 137 -1.07 -6.11 0.58
C LEU A 137 -1.74 -7.02 1.62
N SER A 138 -1.04 -8.07 2.02
CA SER A 138 -1.42 -8.91 3.15
C SER A 138 -0.22 -9.10 4.06
N TYR A 139 -0.42 -8.87 5.35
CA TYR A 139 0.59 -9.05 6.39
C TYR A 139 -0.01 -9.83 7.55
N THR A 140 0.58 -10.99 7.84
CA THR A 140 0.15 -11.86 8.94
C THR A 140 1.21 -11.90 10.03
N LYS A 141 0.76 -11.85 11.29
CA LYS A 141 1.61 -11.95 12.46
C LYS A 141 0.99 -12.89 13.51
N SER A 142 1.76 -13.88 13.94
CA SER A 142 1.43 -14.71 15.11
C SER A 142 1.66 -13.95 16.41
N ILE A 143 0.68 -14.00 17.30
CA ILE A 143 0.69 -13.41 18.64
C ILE A 143 0.51 -14.55 19.64
N PHE A 144 1.45 -14.67 20.57
CA PHE A 144 1.40 -15.67 21.64
C PHE A 144 1.01 -14.99 22.95
N VAL A 145 -0.02 -15.51 23.60
CA VAL A 145 -0.53 -15.02 24.88
C VAL A 145 -0.67 -16.17 25.88
N THR A 146 -0.33 -15.92 27.14
CA THR A 146 -0.50 -16.91 28.20
C THR A 146 -1.95 -16.96 28.63
N ILE A 147 -2.50 -18.17 28.78
CA ILE A 147 -3.83 -18.39 29.34
C ILE A 147 -3.66 -18.96 30.75
N THR A 148 -4.42 -18.42 31.71
CA THR A 148 -4.35 -18.81 33.12
C THR A 148 -5.48 -19.77 33.47
#